data_AF-A0A5B7TUG5-F1
#
_entry.id   AF-A0A5B7TUG5-F1
#
_cell.length_a   1.000
_cell.length_b   1.000
_cell.length_c   1.000
_cell.angle_alpha   90.00
_cell.angle_beta   90.00
_cell.angle_gamma   90.00
#
_symmetry.space_group_name_H-M   'P 1'
#
loop_
_entity.id
_entity.type
_entity.pdbx_description
1 polymer ?
#
loop_
_entity_poly.entity_id
_entity_poly.type
_entity_poly.pdbx_seq_one_letter_code
_entity_poly.pdbx_strand_id
1 'polypeptide(L)'
;MINIYFTFLLTFAISYISHSQITEPEDSWSGTYRMEFLDKPEQNTSPEQWYTIKKIANENSEEIASRYTSDLERWAIIQVVDTTQHEKKLRRFLFSEDHNEYEQFNWTEQHIKGTMKCVDGGNIFICKTTPKTTVSIDNESFYSNSGIFAVVLHHGVFEFYKEPN
;
A
#
# COMPACT_ATOMS: atom_id res chain seq x y z
N MET A 1 -19.81 57.04 37.98
CA MET A 1 -18.35 57.09 37.75
C MET A 1 -17.78 55.71 38.07
N ILE A 2 -16.94 55.21 37.14
CA ILE A 2 -15.95 54.12 37.26
C ILE A 2 -16.44 52.68 37.03
N ASN A 3 -16.19 52.25 35.79
CA ASN A 3 -15.92 50.88 35.32
C ASN A 3 -14.63 50.32 35.96
N ILE A 4 -14.65 49.09 36.47
CA ILE A 4 -13.48 48.20 36.65
C ILE A 4 -13.97 46.76 36.44
N TYR A 5 -13.94 46.24 35.20
CA TYR A 5 -12.97 45.25 34.69
C TYR A 5 -12.75 44.03 35.61
N PHE A 6 -13.30 42.85 35.29
CA PHE A 6 -12.77 41.90 34.29
C PHE A 6 -11.45 41.28 34.77
N THR A 7 -11.49 40.23 35.59
CA THR A 7 -10.43 39.21 35.72
C THR A 7 -10.84 38.18 36.77
N PHE A 8 -11.38 37.02 36.37
CA PHE A 8 -11.13 35.73 37.03
C PHE A 8 -11.81 34.57 36.25
N LEU A 9 -11.55 34.44 34.95
CA LEU A 9 -11.99 33.30 34.15
C LEU A 9 -10.94 33.00 33.06
N LEU A 10 -9.68 32.88 33.47
CA LEU A 10 -8.60 32.57 32.53
C LEU A 10 -7.42 31.93 33.25
N THR A 11 -7.53 30.65 33.64
CA THR A 11 -6.37 29.75 33.88
C THR A 11 -6.82 28.35 34.30
N PHE A 12 -7.45 27.59 33.40
CA PHE A 12 -7.33 26.12 33.43
C PHE A 12 -7.52 25.55 32.01
N ALA A 13 -6.92 26.21 31.02
CA ALA A 13 -6.68 25.64 29.70
C ALA A 13 -5.24 25.10 29.68
N ILE A 14 -4.97 24.09 30.51
CA ILE A 14 -3.69 23.37 30.46
C ILE A 14 -3.92 22.10 29.64
N SER A 15 -3.70 22.27 28.34
CA SER A 15 -2.84 21.37 27.57
C SER A 15 -3.23 19.88 27.53
N TYR A 16 -4.33 19.56 26.86
CA TYR A 16 -4.37 18.30 26.11
C TYR A 16 -3.52 18.49 24.85
N ILE A 17 -2.20 18.45 25.01
CA ILE A 17 -1.31 18.19 23.90
C ILE A 17 -1.58 16.73 23.54
N SER A 18 -2.50 16.50 22.60
CA SER A 18 -2.52 15.25 21.86
C SER A 18 -1.18 15.15 21.15
N HIS A 19 -0.21 14.52 21.82
CA HIS A 19 0.92 13.91 21.16
C HIS A 19 0.30 12.85 20.25
N SER A 20 -0.03 13.23 19.02
CA SER A 20 -0.20 12.27 17.95
C SER A 20 1.19 11.67 17.77
N GLN A 21 1.46 10.58 18.48
CA GLN A 21 2.55 9.70 18.12
C GLN A 21 2.24 9.33 16.67
N ILE A 22 3.06 9.84 15.75
CA ILE A 22 3.15 9.29 14.40
C ILE A 22 3.66 7.87 14.65
N THR A 23 2.75 6.94 14.89
CA THR A 23 3.05 5.53 14.80
C THR A 23 3.56 5.36 13.38
N GLU A 24 4.84 4.99 13.25
CA GLU A 24 5.37 4.43 12.01
C GLU A 24 4.28 3.52 11.45
N PRO A 25 3.83 3.71 10.20
CA PRO A 25 2.77 2.90 9.65
C PRO A 25 3.21 1.45 9.79
N GLU A 26 2.50 0.71 10.64
CA GLU A 26 2.70 -0.71 10.86
C GLU A 26 2.88 -1.36 9.49
N ASP A 27 3.92 -2.19 9.36
CA ASP A 27 4.22 -2.88 8.11
C ASP A 27 3.02 -3.73 7.69
N SER A 28 2.19 -3.13 6.87
CA SER A 28 0.93 -3.76 6.49
C SER A 28 1.16 -4.84 5.43
N TRP A 29 2.26 -4.77 4.68
CA TRP A 29 2.51 -5.59 3.50
C TRP A 29 3.06 -6.96 3.85
N SER A 30 3.84 -7.10 4.92
CA SER A 30 4.39 -8.41 5.26
C SER A 30 3.32 -9.46 5.57
N GLY A 31 3.54 -10.68 5.10
CA GLY A 31 2.68 -11.84 5.32
C GLY A 31 2.75 -12.85 4.19
N THR A 32 2.03 -13.95 4.37
CA THR A 32 1.83 -14.97 3.33
C THR A 32 0.49 -14.73 2.65
N TYR A 33 0.48 -14.81 1.33
CA TYR A 33 -0.67 -14.50 0.48
C TYR A 33 -0.92 -15.64 -0.49
N ARG A 34 -2.19 -16.00 -0.65
CA ARG A 34 -2.67 -16.77 -1.79
C ARG A 34 -3.05 -15.83 -2.92
N MET A 35 -2.53 -16.06 -4.12
CA MET A 35 -2.81 -15.28 -5.32
C MET A 35 -3.76 -16.06 -6.23
N GLU A 36 -4.92 -15.48 -6.53
CA GLU A 36 -5.95 -16.11 -7.36
C GLU A 36 -6.21 -15.28 -8.62
N PHE A 37 -6.36 -15.92 -9.77
CA PHE A 37 -6.84 -15.25 -10.98
C PHE A 37 -8.28 -14.77 -10.77
N LEU A 38 -8.54 -13.50 -11.10
CA LEU A 38 -9.90 -12.94 -11.05
C LEU A 38 -10.74 -13.33 -12.28
N ASP A 39 -10.09 -13.44 -13.45
CA ASP A 39 -10.73 -13.70 -14.74
C ASP A 39 -10.76 -15.19 -15.14
N LYS A 40 -9.95 -16.03 -14.47
CA LYS A 40 -9.71 -17.45 -14.82
C LYS A 40 -9.68 -18.35 -13.58
N PRO A 41 -10.79 -18.45 -12.82
CA PRO A 41 -10.82 -19.16 -11.54
C PRO A 41 -10.45 -20.64 -11.65
N GLU A 42 -10.62 -21.27 -12.82
CA GLU A 42 -10.20 -22.66 -13.09
C GLU A 42 -8.69 -22.89 -12.97
N GLN A 43 -7.89 -21.82 -13.05
CA GLN A 43 -6.42 -21.89 -12.89
C GLN A 43 -5.98 -21.84 -11.42
N ASN A 44 -6.92 -21.70 -10.47
CA ASN A 44 -6.63 -21.55 -9.04
C ASN A 44 -6.36 -22.85 -8.26
N THR A 45 -5.73 -23.84 -8.90
CA THR A 45 -5.50 -25.18 -8.32
C THR A 45 -4.03 -25.50 -8.04
N SER A 46 -3.11 -24.56 -8.32
CA SER A 46 -1.66 -24.79 -8.21
C SER A 46 -1.06 -24.22 -6.91
N PRO A 47 -0.13 -24.93 -6.23
CA PRO A 47 0.59 -24.40 -5.08
C PRO A 47 1.54 -23.23 -5.45
N GLU A 48 1.83 -23.00 -6.73
CA GLU A 48 2.58 -21.85 -7.25
C GLU A 48 1.91 -20.49 -6.96
N GLN A 49 0.70 -20.51 -6.40
CA GLN A 49 -0.09 -19.33 -6.06
C GLN A 49 0.24 -18.71 -4.70
N TRP A 50 1.13 -19.32 -3.91
CA TRP A 50 1.50 -18.79 -2.60
C TRP A 50 2.74 -17.89 -2.67
N TYR A 51 2.62 -16.69 -2.10
CA TYR A 51 3.68 -15.69 -2.06
C TYR A 51 3.89 -15.17 -0.65
N THR A 52 5.13 -14.99 -0.26
CA THR A 52 5.50 -14.28 0.96
C THR A 52 5.97 -12.90 0.59
N ILE A 53 5.35 -11.88 1.20
CA ILE A 53 5.88 -10.52 1.20
C ILE A 53 6.55 -10.30 2.54
N LYS A 54 7.77 -9.76 2.55
CA LYS A 54 8.51 -9.41 3.77
C LYS A 54 9.15 -8.03 3.61
N LYS A 55 9.16 -7.23 4.67
CA LYS A 55 9.99 -6.00 4.70
C LYS A 55 11.46 -6.39 4.68
N ILE A 56 12.25 -5.67 3.90
CA ILE A 56 13.70 -5.86 3.80
C ILE A 56 14.42 -4.57 4.20
N ALA A 57 15.75 -4.58 4.14
CA ALA A 57 16.53 -3.37 4.40
C ALA A 57 16.10 -2.22 3.49
N ASN A 58 16.07 -1.01 4.05
CA ASN A 58 15.86 0.19 3.28
C ASN A 58 16.90 0.30 2.15
N GLU A 59 16.50 0.93 1.07
CA GLU A 59 17.36 1.17 -0.07
C GLU A 59 18.44 2.20 0.23
N ASN A 60 19.62 2.03 -0.36
CA ASN A 60 20.65 3.06 -0.33
C ASN A 60 20.25 4.23 -1.24
N SER A 61 20.10 5.43 -0.68
CA SER A 61 19.72 6.64 -1.44
C SER A 61 20.75 7.02 -2.51
N GLU A 62 22.00 6.58 -2.38
CA GLU A 62 23.06 6.83 -3.38
C GLU A 62 23.00 5.87 -4.58
N GLU A 63 22.27 4.75 -4.45
CA GLU A 63 22.20 3.68 -5.46
C GLU A 63 20.90 3.70 -6.27
N ILE A 64 20.03 4.69 -6.05
CA ILE A 64 18.73 4.82 -6.74
C ILE A 64 18.56 6.14 -7.44
N ALA A 65 17.63 6.16 -8.41
CA ALA A 65 17.22 7.39 -9.06
C ALA A 65 16.70 8.40 -8.03
N SER A 66 17.04 9.68 -8.22
CA SER A 66 16.71 10.78 -7.29
C SER A 66 15.24 10.83 -6.89
N ARG A 67 14.33 10.51 -7.81
CA ARG A 67 12.88 10.46 -7.56
C ARG A 67 12.45 9.47 -6.47
N TYR A 68 13.25 8.45 -6.18
CA TYR A 68 12.96 7.43 -5.17
C TYR A 68 13.64 7.71 -3.82
N THR A 69 14.43 8.77 -3.70
CA THR A 69 15.19 9.06 -2.47
C THR A 69 14.31 9.52 -1.31
N SER A 70 13.10 10.01 -1.58
CA SER A 70 12.11 10.37 -0.57
C SER A 70 11.44 9.17 0.10
N ASP A 71 11.53 7.97 -0.49
CA ASP A 71 10.99 6.73 0.08
C ASP A 71 11.95 5.56 -0.15
N LEU A 72 12.70 5.24 0.91
CA LEU A 72 13.68 4.16 0.90
C LEU A 72 13.10 2.84 1.41
N GLU A 73 11.84 2.76 1.83
CA GLU A 73 11.29 1.52 2.36
C GLU A 73 11.13 0.47 1.26
N ARG A 74 11.48 -0.77 1.57
CA ARG A 74 11.48 -1.87 0.60
C ARG A 74 10.87 -3.11 1.20
N TRP A 75 10.21 -3.86 0.32
CA TRP A 75 9.76 -5.21 0.59
C TRP A 75 10.32 -6.14 -0.47
N ALA A 76 10.15 -7.42 -0.23
CA ALA A 76 10.48 -8.50 -1.11
C ALA A 76 9.26 -9.38 -1.26
N ILE A 77 8.92 -9.76 -2.49
CA ILE A 77 7.95 -10.82 -2.78
C ILE A 77 8.68 -12.05 -3.29
N ILE A 78 8.35 -13.21 -2.69
CA ILE A 78 8.98 -14.50 -2.96
C ILE A 78 7.87 -15.52 -3.14
N GLN A 79 7.93 -16.32 -4.19
CA GLN A 79 7.01 -17.44 -4.38
C GLN A 79 7.40 -18.60 -3.47
N VAL A 80 6.46 -19.15 -2.71
CA VAL A 80 6.73 -20.15 -1.65
C VAL A 80 7.29 -21.47 -2.21
N VAL A 81 6.87 -21.86 -3.41
CA VAL A 81 7.28 -23.12 -4.05
C VAL A 81 8.58 -22.95 -4.84
N ASP A 82 9.06 -21.72 -5.05
CA ASP A 82 10.27 -21.47 -5.81
C ASP A 82 11.52 -21.84 -4.97
N THR A 83 12.13 -22.97 -5.31
CA THR A 83 13.38 -23.46 -4.68
C THR A 83 14.59 -22.60 -5.03
N THR A 84 14.48 -21.76 -6.05
CA THR A 84 15.52 -20.79 -6.45
C THR A 84 15.37 -19.44 -5.76
N GLN A 85 14.26 -19.23 -5.02
CA GLN A 85 13.96 -18.01 -4.26
C GLN A 85 14.19 -16.72 -5.08
N HIS A 86 13.65 -16.63 -6.31
CA HIS A 86 13.71 -15.38 -7.05
C HIS A 86 12.94 -14.29 -6.30
N GLU A 87 13.68 -13.48 -5.56
CA GLU A 87 13.18 -12.36 -4.80
C GLU A 87 12.96 -11.18 -5.76
N LYS A 88 11.73 -10.65 -5.80
CA LYS A 88 11.47 -9.36 -6.42
C LYS A 88 11.34 -8.29 -5.37
N LYS A 89 12.11 -7.22 -5.55
CA LYS A 89 12.07 -6.04 -4.70
C LYS A 89 10.82 -5.22 -5.01
N LEU A 90 10.14 -4.79 -3.96
CA LEU A 90 8.97 -3.93 -4.00
C LEU A 90 9.28 -2.58 -3.34
N ARG A 91 8.70 -1.51 -3.89
CA ARG A 91 8.71 -0.15 -3.29
C ARG A 91 7.29 0.40 -3.29
N ARG A 92 6.97 1.42 -2.51
CA ARG A 92 5.68 2.10 -2.68
C ARG A 92 5.62 2.86 -4.01
N PHE A 93 4.39 3.06 -4.48
CA PHE A 93 4.11 4.06 -5.50
C PHE A 93 4.47 5.46 -4.97
N LEU A 94 5.07 6.28 -5.83
CA LEU A 94 5.41 7.67 -5.56
C LEU A 94 4.17 8.55 -5.68
N PHE A 95 4.00 9.41 -4.67
CA PHE A 95 3.00 10.46 -4.65
C PHE A 95 3.59 11.71 -4.00
N SER A 96 3.89 12.72 -4.82
CA SER A 96 4.43 14.03 -4.46
C SER A 96 3.96 15.08 -5.47
N GLU A 97 4.34 16.34 -5.27
CA GLU A 97 3.99 17.44 -6.18
C GLU A 97 4.45 17.18 -7.64
N ASP A 98 5.61 16.52 -7.80
CA ASP A 98 6.21 16.26 -9.11
C ASP A 98 5.95 14.84 -9.65
N HIS A 99 5.41 13.94 -8.83
CA HIS A 99 5.25 12.52 -9.18
C HIS A 99 3.93 11.97 -8.66
N ASN A 100 3.11 11.42 -9.55
CA ASN A 100 1.84 10.78 -9.19
C ASN A 100 1.68 9.46 -9.94
N GLU A 101 2.25 8.38 -9.41
CA GLU A 101 2.19 7.06 -10.05
C GLU A 101 0.77 6.45 -10.02
N TYR A 102 -0.14 7.00 -9.21
CA TYR A 102 -1.55 6.60 -9.18
C TYR A 102 -2.38 7.20 -10.34
N GLU A 103 -1.89 8.27 -10.98
CA GLU A 103 -2.62 8.96 -12.06
C GLU A 103 -2.85 8.06 -13.26
N GLN A 104 -1.85 7.23 -13.60
CA GLN A 104 -1.90 6.30 -14.73
C GLN A 104 -3.07 5.32 -14.66
N PHE A 105 -3.59 5.06 -13.46
CA PHE A 105 -4.71 4.14 -13.21
C PHE A 105 -5.99 4.85 -12.77
N ASN A 106 -6.03 6.19 -12.82
CA ASN A 106 -7.10 7.01 -12.27
C ASN A 106 -7.38 6.74 -10.77
N TRP A 107 -6.32 6.46 -9.99
CA TRP A 107 -6.39 6.13 -8.56
C TRP A 107 -5.96 7.25 -7.61
N THR A 108 -5.61 8.42 -8.14
CA THR A 108 -5.09 9.55 -7.36
C THR A 108 -6.04 9.96 -6.24
N GLU A 109 -7.35 10.09 -6.51
CA GLU A 109 -8.31 10.47 -5.48
C GLU A 109 -8.44 9.42 -4.38
N GLN A 110 -8.44 8.14 -4.75
CA GLN A 110 -8.54 7.02 -3.81
C GLN A 110 -7.29 6.97 -2.92
N HIS A 111 -6.12 7.27 -3.49
CA HIS A 111 -4.88 7.40 -2.72
C HIS A 111 -4.94 8.57 -1.73
N ILE A 112 -5.35 9.76 -2.17
CA ILE A 112 -5.52 10.94 -1.32
C ILE A 112 -6.52 10.67 -0.17
N LYS A 113 -7.60 9.92 -0.46
CA LYS A 113 -8.60 9.49 0.54
C LYS A 113 -8.09 8.37 1.47
N GLY A 114 -6.90 7.83 1.23
CA GLY A 114 -6.31 6.73 2.00
C GLY A 114 -6.90 5.35 1.70
N THR A 115 -7.76 5.23 0.68
CA THR A 115 -8.45 4.00 0.28
C THR A 115 -7.73 3.25 -0.84
N MET A 116 -6.58 3.73 -1.31
CA MET A 116 -5.70 3.03 -2.24
C MET A 116 -4.23 3.22 -1.84
N LYS A 117 -3.49 2.11 -1.73
CA LYS A 117 -2.03 2.11 -1.52
C LYS A 117 -1.43 1.03 -2.38
N CYS A 118 -0.38 1.33 -3.13
CA CYS A 118 0.24 0.37 -4.03
C CYS A 118 1.75 0.24 -3.78
N VAL A 119 2.28 -0.95 -4.05
CA VAL A 119 3.70 -1.23 -4.18
C VAL A 119 4.03 -1.74 -5.58
N ASP A 120 5.16 -1.31 -6.11
CA ASP A 120 5.69 -1.59 -7.44
C ASP A 120 6.86 -2.57 -7.36
N GLY A 121 6.78 -3.67 -8.13
CA GLY A 121 7.83 -4.65 -8.36
C GLY A 121 8.34 -4.71 -9.82
N GLY A 122 8.11 -3.65 -10.59
CA GLY A 122 8.53 -3.47 -11.99
C GLY A 122 7.55 -4.07 -12.99
N ASN A 123 7.30 -5.37 -12.92
CA ASN A 123 6.33 -6.06 -13.80
C ASN A 123 5.07 -6.56 -13.07
N ILE A 124 4.97 -6.23 -11.78
CA ILE A 124 3.83 -6.52 -10.91
C ILE A 124 3.61 -5.31 -10.01
N PHE A 125 2.36 -4.88 -9.90
CA PHE A 125 1.93 -3.91 -8.91
C PHE A 125 1.02 -4.63 -7.92
N ILE A 126 1.16 -4.38 -6.62
CA ILE A 126 0.29 -4.95 -5.59
C ILE A 126 -0.36 -3.79 -4.85
N CYS A 127 -1.68 -3.77 -4.84
CA CYS A 127 -2.46 -2.67 -4.31
C CYS A 127 -3.40 -3.15 -3.21
N LYS A 128 -3.62 -2.27 -2.24
CA LYS A 128 -4.59 -2.40 -1.17
C LYS A 128 -5.67 -1.36 -1.31
N THR A 129 -6.90 -1.79 -1.17
CA THR A 129 -8.09 -0.97 -1.16
C THR A 129 -9.07 -1.45 -0.09
N THR A 130 -10.28 -0.89 -0.10
CA THR A 130 -11.35 -1.34 0.78
C THR A 130 -11.81 -2.73 0.36
N PRO A 131 -11.87 -3.73 1.24
CA PRO A 131 -12.42 -5.05 0.90
C PRO A 131 -13.86 -4.94 0.40
N LYS A 132 -14.28 -5.87 -0.46
CA LYS A 132 -15.64 -5.93 -1.02
C LYS A 132 -16.00 -4.67 -1.82
N THR A 133 -15.09 -4.21 -2.67
CA THR A 133 -15.28 -3.04 -3.52
C THR A 133 -15.01 -3.36 -4.99
N THR A 134 -15.66 -2.63 -5.87
CA THR A 134 -15.26 -2.59 -7.28
C THR A 134 -14.07 -1.65 -7.45
N VAL A 135 -13.06 -2.12 -8.18
CA VAL A 135 -11.89 -1.36 -8.59
C VAL A 135 -11.94 -1.22 -10.10
N SER A 136 -11.67 -0.01 -10.60
CA SER A 136 -11.58 0.28 -12.03
C SER A 136 -10.13 0.49 -12.43
N ILE A 137 -9.74 -0.10 -13.56
CA ILE A 137 -8.44 0.10 -14.23
C ILE A 137 -8.78 0.39 -15.70
N ASP A 138 -8.42 1.57 -16.18
CA ASP A 138 -8.77 2.04 -17.53
C ASP A 138 -10.27 1.87 -17.83
N ASN A 139 -10.61 1.02 -18.81
CA ASN A 139 -11.98 0.72 -19.24
C ASN A 139 -12.54 -0.57 -18.63
N GLU A 140 -11.80 -1.21 -17.72
CA GLU A 140 -12.16 -2.46 -17.08
C GLU A 140 -12.47 -2.24 -15.60
N SER A 141 -13.29 -3.11 -15.03
CA SER A 141 -13.59 -3.09 -13.61
C SER A 141 -13.73 -4.51 -13.08
N PHE A 142 -13.21 -4.73 -11.89
CA PHE A 142 -13.28 -6.02 -11.20
C PHE A 142 -13.70 -5.81 -9.74
N TYR A 143 -14.23 -6.85 -9.13
CA TYR A 143 -14.64 -6.83 -7.74
C TYR A 143 -13.57 -7.49 -6.88
N SER A 144 -12.99 -6.73 -5.95
CA SER A 144 -12.00 -7.23 -4.99
C SER A 144 -12.71 -7.66 -3.70
N ASN A 145 -12.53 -8.92 -3.33
CA ASN A 145 -13.12 -9.52 -2.14
C ASN A 145 -12.31 -9.19 -0.88
N SER A 146 -11.00 -9.38 -0.94
CA SER A 146 -10.05 -9.18 0.15
C SER A 146 -9.62 -7.72 0.30
N GLY A 147 -9.77 -6.92 -0.75
CA GLY A 147 -9.23 -5.57 -0.82
C GLY A 147 -7.73 -5.55 -1.10
N ILE A 148 -7.14 -6.67 -1.52
CA ILE A 148 -5.73 -6.74 -1.94
C ILE A 148 -5.71 -7.43 -3.30
N PHE A 149 -5.10 -6.77 -4.28
CA PHE A 149 -5.00 -7.31 -5.64
C PHE A 149 -3.64 -7.00 -6.24
N ALA A 150 -3.23 -7.78 -7.23
CA ALA A 150 -2.05 -7.53 -8.02
C ALA A 150 -2.40 -7.37 -9.49
N VAL A 151 -1.73 -6.44 -10.15
CA VAL A 151 -1.75 -6.26 -11.60
C VAL A 151 -0.42 -6.75 -12.13
N VAL A 152 -0.42 -7.87 -12.84
CA VAL A 152 0.78 -8.45 -13.44
C VAL A 152 0.80 -8.08 -14.91
N LEU A 153 1.83 -7.36 -15.34
CA LEU A 153 1.95 -6.93 -16.73
C LEU A 153 1.88 -8.15 -17.67
N HIS A 154 1.06 -8.05 -18.71
CA HIS A 154 0.74 -9.09 -19.69
C HIS A 154 -0.03 -10.32 -19.18
N HIS A 155 -0.34 -10.42 -17.88
CA HIS A 155 -1.01 -11.59 -17.30
C HIS A 155 -2.36 -11.27 -16.64
N GLY A 156 -2.66 -9.98 -16.39
CA GLY A 156 -3.96 -9.53 -15.90
C GLY A 156 -3.98 -9.22 -14.41
N VAL A 157 -5.18 -9.30 -13.81
CA VAL A 157 -5.43 -8.93 -12.41
C VAL A 157 -5.68 -10.18 -11.57
N PHE A 158 -5.09 -10.18 -10.38
CA PHE A 158 -5.14 -11.26 -9.41
C PHE A 158 -5.63 -10.73 -8.07
N GLU A 159 -6.37 -11.54 -7.33
CA GLU A 159 -6.73 -11.25 -5.94
C GLU A 159 -5.68 -11.86 -5.01
N PHE A 160 -5.30 -11.14 -3.96
CA PHE A 160 -4.42 -11.62 -2.90
C PHE A 160 -5.23 -11.85 -1.62
N TYR A 161 -5.21 -13.06 -1.09
CA TYR A 161 -5.79 -13.39 0.21
C TYR A 161 -4.67 -13.57 1.22
N LYS A 162 -4.61 -12.69 2.22
CA LYS A 162 -3.64 -12.79 3.31
C LYS A 162 -4.04 -13.92 4.25
N GLU A 163 -3.10 -14.80 4.58
CA GLU A 163 -3.34 -15.83 5.59
C GLU A 163 -3.50 -15.19 6.99
N PRO A 164 -4.44 -15.69 7.80
CA PRO A 164 -4.48 -15.35 9.22
C PRO A 164 -3.20 -15.86 9.90
N ASN A 165 -2.54 -14.99 10.66
CA ASN A 165 -1.44 -15.39 11.54
C ASN A 165 -1.93 -16.27 12.71
#